data_AF-A0A961UBV2-F1
#
_entry.id   AF-A0A961UBV2-F1
#
_cell.length_a   1.000
_cell.length_b   1.000
_cell.length_c   1.000
_cell.angle_alpha   90.00
_cell.angle_beta   90.00
_cell.angle_gamma   90.00
#
_symmetry.space_group_name_H-M   'P 1'
#
loop_
_entity.id
_entity.type
_entity.pdbx_description
1 polymer ?
#
loop_
_entity_poly.entity_id
_entity_poly.type
_entity_poly.pdbx_seq_one_letter_code
_entity_poly.pdbx_strand_id
1 'polypeptide(L)'
;MNQDTKQQTADDEAAGAVAAEPVREFAGPMKAVFVAACIAISIVHVVANLFGPVLSEWLTGIKFVGLHFAGLAFVCALRYPLVQVESARGQRVVLAFDIAFGAAAALATIAILASEDAIYARGVHLAAHEWGLAIFVIVAALELTRRATGWIIPLIAIAALTYVSWWGGLISGVFRFSGLTVETVVFRSIFADEGMFGIIGNISASFVFLFILFGAFLVRSGAGDFIIDLARALAGRFTGGPGFVAVFASGLTGTISGSAVANTVSTGVITIPL
;
A
#
# COMPACT_ATOMS: atom_id res chain seq x y z
N MET A 1 6.06 2.71 40.48
CA MET A 1 5.76 3.01 39.06
C MET A 1 5.45 4.49 38.99
N ASN A 2 6.39 5.32 38.55
CA ASN A 2 6.29 6.79 38.65
C ASN A 2 5.30 7.36 37.64
N GLN A 3 4.80 8.56 37.93
CA GLN A 3 3.83 9.28 37.09
C GLN A 3 4.36 9.50 35.65
N ASP A 4 5.66 9.70 35.49
CA ASP A 4 6.31 9.84 34.17
C ASP A 4 6.16 8.58 33.31
N THR A 5 6.23 7.39 33.91
CA THR A 5 6.07 6.12 33.18
C THR A 5 4.63 5.93 32.69
N LYS A 6 3.64 6.45 33.42
CA LYS A 6 2.21 6.41 33.05
C LYS A 6 1.87 7.43 31.95
N GLN A 7 2.49 8.61 32.00
CA GLN A 7 2.34 9.64 30.98
C GLN A 7 2.89 9.13 29.63
N GLN A 8 4.07 8.52 29.67
CA GLN A 8 4.74 7.97 28.48
C GLN A 8 3.98 6.79 27.84
N THR A 9 3.30 5.95 28.65
CA THR A 9 2.41 4.91 28.10
C THR A 9 1.12 5.47 27.52
N ALA A 10 0.56 6.53 28.12
CA ALA A 10 -0.63 7.20 27.62
C ALA A 10 -0.36 7.99 26.33
N ASP A 11 0.83 8.57 26.19
CA ASP A 11 1.26 9.28 24.98
C ASP A 11 1.60 8.31 23.84
N ASP A 12 2.15 7.12 24.13
CA ASP A 12 2.30 6.02 23.16
C ASP A 12 0.93 5.48 22.67
N GLU A 13 -0.06 5.38 23.56
CA GLU A 13 -1.45 5.02 23.20
C GLU A 13 -2.12 6.11 22.35
N ALA A 14 -1.87 7.39 22.64
CA ALA A 14 -2.43 8.53 21.92
C ALA A 14 -1.75 8.76 20.55
N ALA A 15 -0.45 8.49 20.41
CA ALA A 15 0.27 8.53 19.13
C ALA A 15 -0.15 7.40 18.18
N GLY A 16 -0.67 6.29 18.73
CA GLY A 16 -1.36 5.25 17.98
C GLY A 16 -2.75 5.65 17.48
N ALA A 17 -3.31 6.78 17.93
CA ALA A 17 -4.71 7.17 17.70
C ALA A 17 -4.94 8.12 16.51
N VAL A 18 -4.06 8.13 15.50
CA VAL A 18 -4.42 8.61 14.15
C VAL A 18 -5.39 7.59 13.56
N ALA A 19 -6.66 7.65 13.98
CA ALA A 19 -7.75 6.72 13.64
C ALA A 19 -7.20 5.34 13.27
N ALA A 20 -6.60 4.63 14.24
CA ALA A 20 -5.99 3.34 13.98
C ALA A 20 -7.02 2.48 13.26
N GLU A 21 -6.86 2.35 11.94
CA GLU A 21 -7.78 1.54 11.17
C GLU A 21 -7.75 0.14 11.79
N PRO A 22 -8.88 -0.54 11.88
CA PRO A 22 -8.99 -1.75 12.68
C PRO A 22 -8.10 -2.86 12.16
N VAL A 23 -6.86 -2.97 12.65
CA VAL A 23 -5.88 -3.89 12.07
C VAL A 23 -5.86 -5.24 12.79
N ARG A 24 -5.88 -6.34 12.03
CA ARG A 24 -5.83 -7.70 12.58
C ARG A 24 -4.42 -8.04 13.04
N GLU A 25 -4.28 -8.42 14.31
CA GLU A 25 -3.03 -8.96 14.84
C GLU A 25 -3.05 -10.49 14.84
N PHE A 26 -1.96 -11.09 14.36
CA PHE A 26 -1.78 -12.54 14.36
C PHE A 26 -0.90 -12.96 15.54
N ALA A 27 -1.26 -14.07 16.19
CA ALA A 27 -0.47 -14.70 17.24
C ALA A 27 -0.09 -16.14 16.86
N GLY A 28 0.95 -16.67 17.51
CA GLY A 28 1.38 -18.07 17.36
C GLY A 28 1.81 -18.44 15.93
N PRO A 29 1.49 -19.66 15.44
CA PRO A 29 1.91 -20.14 14.12
C PRO A 29 1.43 -19.25 12.95
N MET A 30 0.24 -18.67 13.06
CA MET A 30 -0.31 -17.79 12.01
C MET A 30 0.52 -16.52 11.84
N LYS A 31 1.10 -15.99 12.93
CA LYS A 31 2.04 -14.87 12.85
C LYS A 31 3.28 -15.24 12.06
N ALA A 32 3.84 -16.42 12.29
CA ALA A 32 5.01 -16.90 11.56
C ALA A 32 4.73 -17.06 10.07
N VAL A 33 3.57 -17.63 9.70
CA VAL A 33 3.13 -17.77 8.30
C VAL A 33 2.97 -16.40 7.64
N PHE A 34 2.28 -15.46 8.30
CA PHE A 34 2.09 -14.11 7.78
C PHE A 34 3.43 -13.37 7.58
N VAL A 35 4.33 -13.44 8.56
CA VAL A 35 5.67 -12.86 8.47
C VAL A 35 6.48 -13.50 7.35
N ALA A 36 6.43 -14.83 7.20
CA ALA A 36 7.12 -15.54 6.12
C ALA A 36 6.61 -15.09 4.74
N ALA A 37 5.29 -14.86 4.58
CA ALA A 37 4.73 -14.32 3.36
C ALA A 37 5.24 -12.89 3.06
N CYS A 38 5.27 -12.01 4.06
CA CYS A 38 5.83 -10.66 3.90
C CYS A 38 7.31 -10.70 3.53
N ILE A 39 8.11 -11.57 4.16
CA ILE A 39 9.53 -11.76 3.81
C ILE A 39 9.68 -12.25 2.37
N ALA A 40 8.88 -13.23 1.95
CA ALA A 40 8.91 -13.74 0.59
C ALA A 40 8.59 -12.65 -0.43
N ILE A 41 7.55 -11.84 -0.19
CA ILE A 41 7.20 -10.69 -1.04
C ILE A 41 8.37 -9.71 -1.10
N SER A 42 8.98 -9.36 0.03
CA SER A 42 10.14 -8.47 0.06
C SER A 42 11.33 -9.01 -0.73
N ILE A 43 11.65 -10.31 -0.59
CA ILE A 43 12.71 -10.96 -1.36
C ILE A 43 12.40 -10.90 -2.86
N VAL A 44 11.16 -11.21 -3.26
CA VAL A 44 10.75 -11.11 -4.67
C VAL A 44 10.97 -9.71 -5.22
N HIS A 45 10.64 -8.65 -4.46
CA HIS A 45 10.87 -7.28 -4.91
C HIS A 45 12.35 -6.94 -5.04
N VAL A 46 13.20 -7.37 -4.11
CA VAL A 46 14.65 -7.16 -4.19
C VAL A 46 15.22 -7.91 -5.41
N VAL A 47 14.88 -9.20 -5.55
CA VAL A 47 15.37 -10.03 -6.67
C VAL A 47 14.89 -9.50 -8.02
N ALA A 48 13.62 -9.12 -8.14
CA ALA A 48 13.06 -8.57 -9.37
C ALA A 48 13.74 -7.26 -9.77
N ASN A 49 13.95 -6.35 -8.83
CA ASN A 49 14.56 -5.05 -9.15
C ASN A 49 16.07 -5.15 -9.41
N LEU A 50 16.78 -6.16 -8.88
CA LEU A 50 18.20 -6.38 -9.17
C LEU A 50 18.44 -7.22 -10.43
N PHE A 51 17.63 -8.26 -10.65
CA PHE A 51 17.93 -9.32 -11.62
C PHE A 51 16.76 -9.66 -12.54
N GLY A 52 15.61 -8.98 -12.42
CA GLY A 52 14.37 -9.29 -13.14
C GLY A 52 14.58 -9.51 -14.64
N PRO A 53 15.24 -8.59 -15.38
CA PRO A 53 15.46 -8.74 -16.82
C PRO A 53 16.22 -9.99 -17.24
N VAL A 54 17.03 -10.57 -16.34
CA VAL A 54 17.82 -11.79 -16.61
C VAL A 54 17.06 -13.05 -16.22
N LEU A 55 16.20 -12.97 -15.20
CA LEU A 55 15.57 -14.14 -14.60
C LEU A 55 14.26 -14.54 -15.28
N SER A 56 13.37 -13.60 -15.56
CA SER A 56 12.04 -13.89 -16.11
C SER A 56 11.32 -12.61 -16.54
N GLU A 57 10.52 -12.70 -17.61
CA GLU A 57 9.58 -11.65 -18.01
C GLU A 57 8.53 -11.35 -16.94
N TRP A 58 8.21 -12.31 -16.06
CA TRP A 58 7.28 -12.07 -14.94
C TRP A 58 7.84 -11.15 -13.87
N LEU A 59 9.17 -11.00 -13.82
CA LEU A 59 9.87 -10.12 -12.89
C LEU A 59 10.20 -8.77 -13.52
N THR A 60 9.61 -8.44 -14.67
CA THR A 60 9.75 -7.14 -15.32
C THR A 60 8.40 -6.57 -15.79
N GLY A 61 8.40 -5.28 -16.11
CA GLY A 61 7.26 -4.59 -16.73
C GLY A 61 5.95 -4.73 -15.93
N ILE A 62 4.84 -4.81 -16.68
CA ILE A 62 3.49 -4.89 -16.13
C ILE A 62 3.25 -6.17 -15.31
N LYS A 63 3.88 -7.28 -15.69
CA LYS A 63 3.75 -8.57 -14.98
C LYS A 63 4.33 -8.48 -13.56
N PHE A 64 5.48 -7.82 -13.39
CA PHE A 64 6.03 -7.56 -12.06
C PHE A 64 5.16 -6.65 -11.22
N VAL A 65 4.61 -5.58 -11.82
CA VAL A 65 3.67 -4.68 -11.13
C VAL A 65 2.39 -5.42 -10.70
N GLY A 66 1.93 -6.34 -11.52
CA GLY A 66 0.86 -7.27 -11.18
C GLY A 66 1.18 -8.17 -10.00
N LEU A 67 2.38 -8.77 -9.95
CA LEU A 67 2.84 -9.57 -8.82
C LEU A 67 2.97 -8.73 -7.55
N HIS A 68 3.45 -7.49 -7.66
CA HIS A 68 3.47 -6.51 -6.60
C HIS A 68 2.06 -6.28 -6.04
N PHE A 69 1.09 -5.98 -6.90
CA PHE A 69 -0.30 -5.83 -6.48
C PHE A 69 -0.88 -7.11 -5.90
N ALA A 70 -0.68 -8.27 -6.52
CA ALA A 70 -1.20 -9.55 -6.06
C ALA A 70 -0.71 -9.92 -4.65
N GLY A 71 0.60 -9.75 -4.40
CA GLY A 71 1.19 -10.01 -3.09
C GLY A 71 0.69 -9.03 -2.03
N LEU A 72 0.66 -7.74 -2.34
CA LEU A 72 0.17 -6.71 -1.42
C LEU A 72 -1.33 -6.80 -1.17
N ALA A 73 -2.13 -7.17 -2.18
CA ALA A 73 -3.56 -7.38 -2.04
C ALA A 73 -3.87 -8.51 -1.06
N PHE A 74 -3.14 -9.62 -1.17
CA PHE A 74 -3.28 -10.73 -0.22
C PHE A 74 -2.91 -10.30 1.21
N VAL A 75 -1.75 -9.67 1.40
CA VAL A 75 -1.31 -9.18 2.71
C VAL A 75 -2.28 -8.14 3.28
N CYS A 76 -2.78 -7.24 2.44
CA CYS A 76 -3.74 -6.21 2.82
C CYS A 76 -5.06 -6.84 3.29
N ALA A 77 -5.61 -7.80 2.55
CA ALA A 77 -6.83 -8.52 2.97
C ALA A 77 -6.67 -9.21 4.33
N LEU A 78 -5.48 -9.80 4.59
CA LEU A 78 -5.20 -10.45 5.86
C LEU A 78 -5.02 -9.46 7.01
N ARG A 79 -4.36 -8.32 6.76
CA ARG A 79 -4.05 -7.30 7.75
C ARG A 79 -5.27 -6.44 8.08
N TYR A 80 -6.09 -6.09 7.10
CA TYR A 80 -7.28 -5.24 7.24
C TYR A 80 -8.57 -6.06 7.01
N PRO A 81 -9.26 -6.47 8.09
CA PRO A 81 -10.45 -7.30 8.01
C PRO A 81 -11.62 -6.58 7.32
N LEU A 82 -12.45 -7.31 6.59
CA LEU A 82 -13.66 -6.74 5.96
C LEU A 82 -14.58 -6.03 6.98
N VAL A 83 -14.86 -6.73 8.09
CA VAL A 83 -15.71 -6.26 9.19
C VAL A 83 -15.09 -6.71 10.51
N GLN A 84 -15.15 -5.86 11.53
CA GLN A 84 -14.80 -6.25 12.88
C GLN A 84 -15.96 -6.98 13.55
N VAL A 85 -15.64 -8.15 14.13
CA VAL A 85 -16.60 -8.95 14.88
C VAL A 85 -15.97 -9.33 16.22
N GLU A 86 -16.70 -9.14 17.31
CA GLU A 86 -16.21 -9.47 18.66
C GLU A 86 -16.18 -10.98 18.90
N SER A 87 -17.12 -11.72 18.33
CA SER A 87 -17.21 -13.17 18.54
C SER A 87 -16.05 -13.94 17.91
N ALA A 88 -15.44 -14.87 18.66
CA ALA A 88 -14.35 -15.72 18.16
C ALA A 88 -14.73 -16.59 16.95
N ARG A 89 -16.01 -16.94 16.80
CA ARG A 89 -16.52 -17.61 15.61
C ARG A 89 -16.58 -16.64 14.42
N GLY A 90 -17.09 -15.43 14.64
CA GLY A 90 -17.16 -14.38 13.63
C GLY A 90 -15.78 -14.02 13.09
N GLN A 91 -14.78 -13.82 13.98
CA GLN A 91 -13.40 -13.52 13.57
C GLN A 91 -12.80 -14.59 12.66
N ARG A 92 -13.07 -15.88 12.93
CA ARG A 92 -12.62 -16.99 12.08
C ARG A 92 -13.31 -17.00 10.71
N VAL A 93 -14.60 -16.68 10.67
CA VAL A 93 -15.35 -16.58 9.41
C VAL A 93 -14.85 -15.40 8.58
N VAL A 94 -14.63 -14.23 9.19
CA VAL A 94 -14.08 -13.07 8.49
C VAL A 94 -12.67 -13.36 7.98
N LEU A 95 -11.83 -14.01 8.78
CA LEU A 95 -10.49 -14.42 8.33
C LEU A 95 -10.55 -15.39 7.14
N ALA A 96 -11.43 -16.38 7.16
CA ALA A 96 -11.60 -17.31 6.04
C ALA A 96 -12.06 -16.58 4.77
N PHE A 97 -12.99 -15.63 4.91
CA PHE A 97 -13.41 -14.77 3.81
C PHE A 97 -12.25 -13.91 3.29
N ASP A 98 -11.46 -13.28 4.15
CA ASP A 98 -10.35 -12.43 3.75
C ASP A 98 -9.23 -13.23 3.05
N ILE A 99 -8.95 -14.45 3.52
CA ILE A 99 -8.03 -15.37 2.84
C ILE A 99 -8.55 -15.67 1.43
N ALA A 100 -9.83 -16.03 1.31
CA ALA A 100 -10.44 -16.36 0.02
C ALA A 100 -10.46 -15.16 -0.92
N PHE A 101 -10.84 -13.98 -0.41
CA PHE A 101 -10.90 -12.74 -1.17
C PHE A 101 -9.50 -12.29 -1.63
N GLY A 102 -8.52 -12.26 -0.71
CA GLY A 102 -7.15 -11.91 -1.04
C GLY A 102 -6.52 -12.88 -2.04
N ALA A 103 -6.74 -14.20 -1.86
CA ALA A 103 -6.24 -15.20 -2.79
C ALA A 103 -6.91 -15.07 -4.16
N ALA A 104 -8.23 -14.83 -4.20
CA ALA A 104 -8.94 -14.56 -5.45
C ALA A 104 -8.40 -13.31 -6.13
N ALA A 105 -8.12 -12.22 -5.41
CA ALA A 105 -7.58 -10.98 -5.97
C ALA A 105 -6.18 -11.20 -6.57
N ALA A 106 -5.33 -11.93 -5.84
CA ALA A 106 -3.99 -12.28 -6.29
C ALA A 106 -4.03 -13.18 -7.55
N LEU A 107 -4.82 -14.25 -7.51
CA LEU A 107 -4.97 -15.19 -8.64
C LEU A 107 -5.62 -14.54 -9.85
N ALA A 108 -6.63 -13.68 -9.65
CA ALA A 108 -7.28 -12.97 -10.75
C ALA A 108 -6.34 -11.98 -11.43
N THR A 109 -5.49 -11.30 -10.65
CA THR A 109 -4.44 -10.41 -11.18
C THR A 109 -3.43 -11.19 -12.01
N ILE A 110 -2.96 -12.34 -11.51
CA ILE A 110 -2.02 -13.19 -12.26
C ILE A 110 -2.69 -13.73 -13.54
N ALA A 111 -3.94 -14.17 -13.45
CA ALA A 111 -4.67 -14.72 -14.59
C ALA A 111 -4.92 -13.68 -15.68
N ILE A 112 -5.33 -12.45 -15.34
CA ILE A 112 -5.58 -11.41 -16.34
C ILE A 112 -4.29 -10.96 -17.03
N LEU A 113 -3.16 -10.91 -16.31
CA LEU A 113 -1.87 -10.57 -16.90
C LEU A 113 -1.25 -11.72 -17.71
N ALA A 114 -1.57 -12.98 -17.36
CA ALA A 114 -1.22 -14.11 -18.21
C ALA A 114 -1.98 -14.07 -19.56
N SER A 115 -3.16 -13.44 -19.60
CA SER A 115 -3.96 -13.24 -20.82
C SER A 115 -3.54 -12.03 -21.65
N GLU A 116 -2.58 -11.22 -21.20
CA GLU A 116 -2.19 -9.96 -21.83
C GLU A 116 -1.89 -10.11 -23.34
N ASP A 117 -0.99 -11.03 -23.70
CA ASP A 117 -0.59 -11.25 -25.10
C ASP A 117 -1.80 -11.64 -25.97
N ALA A 118 -2.72 -12.43 -25.41
CA ALA A 118 -3.93 -12.87 -26.10
C ALA A 118 -4.93 -11.73 -26.30
N ILE A 119 -5.04 -10.81 -25.33
CA ILE A 119 -5.88 -9.61 -25.42
C ILE A 119 -5.37 -8.69 -26.52
N TYR A 120 -4.06 -8.45 -26.57
CA TYR A 120 -3.44 -7.65 -27.64
C TYR A 120 -3.59 -8.30 -29.02
N ALA A 121 -3.41 -9.62 -29.11
CA ALA A 121 -3.61 -10.36 -30.36
C ALA A 121 -5.06 -10.27 -30.90
N ARG A 122 -6.05 -10.04 -30.02
CA ARG A 122 -7.45 -9.80 -30.39
C ARG A 122 -7.79 -8.32 -30.64
N GLY A 123 -6.79 -7.44 -30.70
CA GLY A 123 -7.02 -6.02 -30.88
C GLY A 123 -7.70 -5.36 -29.68
N VAL A 124 -7.33 -5.77 -28.46
CA VAL A 124 -7.80 -5.16 -27.20
C VAL A 124 -9.25 -5.52 -26.84
N HIS A 125 -9.77 -6.62 -27.39
CA HIS A 125 -11.06 -7.18 -27.02
C HIS A 125 -10.94 -8.29 -25.97
N LEU A 126 -11.73 -8.13 -24.89
CA LEU A 126 -11.76 -9.02 -23.74
C LEU A 126 -12.69 -10.21 -24.00
N ALA A 127 -12.19 -11.42 -23.77
CA ALA A 127 -12.99 -12.62 -23.71
C ALA A 127 -13.88 -12.64 -22.44
N ALA A 128 -14.94 -13.44 -22.45
CA ALA A 128 -15.91 -13.48 -21.35
C ALA A 128 -15.30 -13.73 -19.95
N HIS A 129 -14.26 -14.56 -19.86
CA HIS A 129 -13.57 -14.83 -18.60
C HIS A 129 -12.68 -13.65 -18.16
N GLU A 130 -12.04 -12.96 -19.10
CA GLU A 130 -11.18 -11.80 -18.85
C GLU A 130 -11.99 -10.60 -18.35
N TRP A 131 -13.22 -10.44 -18.85
CA TRP A 131 -14.17 -9.48 -18.31
C TRP A 131 -14.39 -9.66 -16.80
N GLY A 132 -14.66 -10.90 -16.37
CA GLY A 132 -14.88 -11.20 -14.97
C GLY A 132 -13.63 -10.95 -14.12
N LEU A 133 -12.46 -11.37 -14.60
CA LEU A 133 -11.18 -11.17 -13.92
C LEU A 133 -10.84 -9.68 -13.80
N ALA A 134 -10.95 -8.92 -14.89
CA ALA A 134 -10.60 -7.51 -14.94
C ALA A 134 -11.49 -6.67 -14.01
N ILE A 135 -12.81 -6.85 -14.09
CA ILE A 135 -13.76 -6.16 -13.21
C ILE A 135 -13.46 -6.52 -11.75
N PHE A 136 -13.22 -7.80 -11.46
CA PHE A 136 -12.93 -8.24 -10.11
C PHE A 136 -11.64 -7.62 -9.56
N VAL A 137 -10.56 -7.51 -10.35
CA VAL A 137 -9.32 -6.86 -9.95
C VAL A 137 -9.54 -5.37 -9.63
N ILE A 138 -10.30 -4.65 -10.46
CA ILE A 138 -10.63 -3.24 -10.23
C ILE A 138 -11.44 -3.08 -8.93
N VAL A 139 -12.47 -3.90 -8.74
CA VAL A 139 -13.30 -3.87 -7.52
C VAL A 139 -12.48 -4.26 -6.29
N ALA A 140 -11.59 -5.25 -6.42
CA ALA A 140 -10.71 -5.66 -5.33
C ALA A 140 -9.75 -4.53 -4.93
N ALA A 141 -9.20 -3.80 -5.90
CA ALA A 141 -8.38 -2.62 -5.61
C ALA A 141 -9.16 -1.56 -4.84
N LEU A 142 -10.37 -1.20 -5.31
CA LEU A 142 -11.23 -0.23 -4.62
C LEU A 142 -11.56 -0.66 -3.18
N GLU A 143 -11.90 -1.93 -2.98
CA GLU A 143 -12.24 -2.47 -1.67
C GLU A 143 -11.01 -2.52 -0.74
N LEU A 144 -9.84 -2.92 -1.23
CA LEU A 144 -8.61 -2.95 -0.44
C LEU A 144 -8.12 -1.54 -0.09
N THR A 145 -8.26 -0.58 -1.02
CA THR A 145 -8.02 0.83 -0.73
C THR A 145 -8.97 1.34 0.35
N ARG A 146 -10.26 0.95 0.28
CA ARG A 146 -11.25 1.31 1.31
C ARG A 146 -10.88 0.76 2.68
N ARG A 147 -10.40 -0.48 2.74
CA ARG A 147 -10.02 -1.17 3.99
C ARG A 147 -8.74 -0.63 4.63
N ALA A 148 -7.88 0.05 3.86
CA ALA A 148 -6.57 0.50 4.31
C ALA A 148 -6.46 2.04 4.46
N THR A 149 -7.37 2.79 3.84
CA THR A 149 -7.31 4.27 3.78
C THR A 149 -8.68 4.95 3.95
N GLY A 150 -9.74 4.17 4.15
CA GLY A 150 -11.11 4.67 4.23
C GLY A 150 -11.74 5.04 2.87
N TRP A 151 -12.87 5.76 2.92
CA TRP A 151 -13.77 5.93 1.77
C TRP A 151 -13.37 7.00 0.76
N ILE A 152 -12.46 7.92 1.11
CA ILE A 152 -12.19 9.11 0.29
C ILE A 152 -11.62 8.72 -1.09
N ILE A 153 -10.55 7.92 -1.12
CA ILE A 153 -9.89 7.53 -2.38
C ILE A 153 -10.82 6.66 -3.26
N PRO A 154 -11.49 5.61 -2.73
CA PRO A 154 -12.41 4.81 -3.53
C PRO A 154 -13.57 5.63 -4.12
N LEU A 155 -14.14 6.58 -3.37
CA LEU A 155 -15.24 7.40 -3.87
C LEU A 155 -14.82 8.30 -5.03
N ILE A 156 -13.61 8.90 -4.94
CA ILE A 156 -13.05 9.68 -6.05
C ILE A 156 -12.84 8.79 -7.29
N ALA A 157 -12.29 7.59 -7.11
CA ALA A 157 -12.08 6.64 -8.19
C ALA A 157 -13.40 6.21 -8.84
N ILE A 158 -14.43 5.90 -8.05
CA ILE A 158 -15.77 5.55 -8.55
C ILE A 158 -16.40 6.72 -9.30
N ALA A 159 -16.28 7.95 -8.78
CA ALA A 159 -16.77 9.15 -9.45
C ALA A 159 -16.07 9.35 -10.81
N ALA A 160 -14.75 9.16 -10.88
CA ALA A 160 -13.99 9.26 -12.12
C ALA A 160 -14.34 8.15 -13.13
N LEU A 161 -14.46 6.90 -12.70
CA LEU A 161 -14.84 5.77 -13.56
C LEU A 161 -16.26 5.94 -14.12
N THR A 162 -17.21 6.41 -13.31
CA THR A 162 -18.58 6.67 -13.75
C THR A 162 -18.68 7.92 -14.64
N TYR A 163 -17.82 8.91 -14.42
CA TYR A 163 -17.73 10.12 -15.26
C TYR A 163 -17.30 9.78 -16.68
N VAL A 164 -16.19 9.05 -16.81
CA VAL A 164 -15.59 8.69 -18.10
C VAL A 164 -16.47 7.68 -18.86
N SER A 165 -17.27 6.87 -18.16
CA SER A 165 -18.14 5.87 -18.78
C SER A 165 -19.53 6.40 -19.16
N TRP A 166 -20.12 7.30 -18.38
CA TRP A 166 -21.54 7.67 -18.55
C TRP A 166 -21.82 9.17 -18.46
N TRP A 167 -21.70 9.78 -17.28
CA TRP A 167 -22.31 11.08 -17.04
C TRP A 167 -21.47 12.28 -17.51
N GLY A 168 -20.19 12.07 -17.86
CA GLY A 168 -19.37 13.11 -18.49
C GLY A 168 -19.90 13.58 -19.84
N GLY A 169 -20.66 12.73 -20.55
CA GLY A 169 -21.31 13.10 -21.81
C GLY A 169 -22.53 14.00 -21.64
N LEU A 170 -23.11 14.02 -20.43
CA LEU A 170 -24.27 14.82 -20.08
C LEU A 170 -23.88 16.27 -19.70
N ILE A 171 -22.60 16.50 -19.42
CA ILE A 171 -22.08 17.82 -19.03
C ILE A 171 -21.78 18.66 -20.28
N SER A 172 -22.08 19.96 -20.20
CA SER A 172 -21.75 20.95 -21.22
C SER A 172 -20.48 21.74 -20.88
N GLY A 173 -19.84 22.33 -21.89
CA GLY A 173 -18.68 23.19 -21.71
C GLY A 173 -17.36 22.41 -21.64
N VAL A 174 -16.39 22.96 -20.91
CA VAL A 174 -15.01 22.44 -20.86
C VAL A 174 -14.93 21.03 -20.24
N PHE A 175 -15.90 20.67 -19.40
CA PHE A 175 -15.99 19.35 -18.77
C PHE A 175 -16.84 18.34 -19.57
N ARG A 176 -17.14 18.61 -20.84
CA ARG A 176 -17.82 17.62 -21.68
C ARG A 176 -16.85 16.52 -22.09
N PHE A 177 -17.21 15.28 -21.83
CA PHE A 177 -16.45 14.11 -22.27
C PHE A 177 -17.37 13.11 -22.97
N SER A 178 -17.08 12.75 -24.23
CA SER A 178 -17.99 11.93 -25.05
C SER A 178 -18.28 10.53 -24.50
N GLY A 179 -17.54 10.08 -23.50
CA GLY A 179 -17.65 8.75 -22.91
C GLY A 179 -16.75 7.73 -23.60
N LEU A 180 -16.36 6.71 -22.86
CA LEU A 180 -15.68 5.51 -23.38
C LEU A 180 -16.61 4.31 -23.24
N THR A 181 -16.46 3.33 -24.14
CA THR A 181 -17.14 2.03 -23.94
C THR A 181 -16.65 1.40 -22.64
N VAL A 182 -17.51 0.60 -21.99
CA VAL A 182 -17.15 -0.08 -20.73
C VAL A 182 -15.92 -0.97 -20.92
N GLU A 183 -15.80 -1.64 -22.07
CA GLU A 183 -14.64 -2.47 -22.39
C GLU A 183 -13.35 -1.64 -22.44
N THR A 184 -13.40 -0.48 -23.10
CA THR A 184 -12.27 0.45 -23.16
C THR A 184 -11.91 0.95 -21.76
N VAL A 185 -12.88 1.26 -20.91
CA VAL A 185 -12.62 1.70 -19.52
C VAL A 185 -11.96 0.58 -18.72
N VAL A 186 -12.50 -0.64 -18.77
CA VAL A 186 -11.97 -1.80 -18.04
C VAL A 186 -10.55 -2.13 -18.52
N PHE A 187 -10.32 -2.20 -19.83
CA PHE A 187 -9.00 -2.44 -20.39
C PHE A 187 -8.00 -1.36 -19.98
N ARG A 188 -8.34 -0.08 -20.17
CA ARG A 188 -7.44 1.04 -19.84
C ARG A 188 -7.17 1.15 -18.34
N SER A 189 -8.11 0.74 -17.49
CA SER A 189 -7.90 0.75 -16.05
C SER A 189 -6.80 -0.22 -15.61
N ILE A 190 -6.54 -1.28 -16.39
CA ILE A 190 -5.53 -2.30 -16.06
C ILE A 190 -4.26 -2.12 -16.88
N PHE A 191 -4.39 -2.03 -18.21
CA PHE A 191 -3.29 -2.20 -19.15
C PHE A 191 -2.74 -0.90 -19.74
N ALA A 192 -3.44 0.24 -19.59
CA ALA A 192 -2.90 1.50 -20.09
C ALA A 192 -1.73 1.99 -19.20
N ASP A 193 -0.86 2.82 -19.75
CA ASP A 193 0.26 3.43 -19.02
C ASP A 193 -0.18 4.27 -17.81
N GLU A 194 -1.37 4.85 -17.87
CA GLU A 194 -2.00 5.60 -16.75
C GLU A 194 -2.93 4.71 -15.90
N GLY A 195 -3.01 3.42 -16.23
CA GLY A 195 -3.80 2.42 -15.52
C GLY A 195 -3.10 1.93 -14.24
N MET A 196 -3.77 1.01 -13.53
CA MET A 196 -3.32 0.47 -12.25
C MET A 196 -1.91 -0.12 -12.32
N PHE A 197 -1.59 -0.81 -13.40
CA PHE A 197 -0.30 -1.49 -13.56
C PHE A 197 0.68 -0.75 -14.47
N GLY A 198 0.34 0.49 -14.86
CA GLY A 198 1.18 1.35 -15.68
C GLY A 198 2.29 2.05 -14.89
N ILE A 199 2.61 3.29 -15.26
CA ILE A 199 3.77 4.06 -14.77
C ILE A 199 3.75 4.22 -13.25
N ILE A 200 2.59 4.58 -12.66
CA ILE A 200 2.49 4.77 -11.20
C ILE A 200 2.65 3.45 -10.45
N GLY A 201 2.06 2.36 -10.95
CA GLY A 201 2.24 1.02 -10.40
C GLY A 201 3.69 0.56 -10.49
N ASN A 202 4.37 0.87 -11.61
CA ASN A 202 5.79 0.58 -11.79
C ASN A 202 6.67 1.35 -10.80
N ILE A 203 6.43 2.65 -10.63
CA ILE A 203 7.14 3.46 -9.63
C ILE A 203 6.93 2.89 -8.21
N SER A 204 5.71 2.42 -7.91
CA SER A 204 5.40 1.77 -6.63
C SER A 204 6.23 0.49 -6.42
N ALA A 205 6.24 -0.41 -7.40
CA ALA A 205 6.92 -1.71 -7.30
C ALA A 205 8.45 -1.61 -7.34
N SER A 206 9.00 -0.63 -8.07
CA SER A 206 10.44 -0.54 -8.32
C SER A 206 11.19 0.43 -7.41
N PHE A 207 10.54 1.51 -6.96
CA PHE A 207 11.19 2.51 -6.12
C PHE A 207 10.55 2.56 -4.74
N VAL A 208 9.25 2.86 -4.67
CA VAL A 208 8.56 3.15 -3.39
C VAL A 208 8.65 1.95 -2.45
N PHE A 209 8.41 0.73 -2.94
CA PHE A 209 8.49 -0.48 -2.12
C PHE A 209 9.88 -0.66 -1.50
N LEU A 210 10.96 -0.50 -2.27
CA LEU A 210 12.34 -0.65 -1.78
C LEU A 210 12.70 0.43 -0.77
N PHE A 211 12.28 1.67 -1.01
CA PHE A 211 12.46 2.77 -0.05
C PHE A 211 11.76 2.49 1.28
N ILE A 212 10.50 2.02 1.25
CA ILE A 212 9.76 1.67 2.47
C ILE A 212 10.41 0.49 3.18
N LEU A 213 10.82 -0.56 2.45
CA LEU A 213 11.49 -1.72 3.02
C LEU A 213 12.81 -1.33 3.70
N PHE A 214 13.62 -0.51 3.02
CA PHE A 214 14.88 0.00 3.55
C PHE A 214 14.67 0.93 4.74
N GLY A 215 13.68 1.83 4.68
CA GLY A 215 13.31 2.69 5.80
C GLY A 215 12.89 1.89 7.03
N ALA A 216 12.06 0.86 6.85
CA ALA A 216 11.67 -0.05 7.94
C ALA A 216 12.87 -0.81 8.52
N PHE A 217 13.81 -1.23 7.68
CA PHE A 217 15.07 -1.84 8.12
C PHE A 217 15.92 -0.88 8.96
N LEU A 218 16.10 0.37 8.52
CA LEU A 218 16.88 1.38 9.24
C LEU A 218 16.29 1.75 10.59
N VAL A 219 14.97 1.87 10.68
CA VAL A 219 14.27 2.11 11.95
C VAL A 219 14.51 0.94 12.92
N ARG A 220 14.51 -0.30 12.42
CA ARG A 220 14.74 -1.49 13.26
C ARG A 220 16.22 -1.77 13.58
N SER A 221 17.15 -1.28 12.77
CA SER A 221 18.59 -1.50 12.99
C SER A 221 19.21 -0.54 14.02
N GLY A 222 18.43 0.43 14.54
CA GLY A 222 18.93 1.47 15.46
C GLY A 222 19.55 2.68 14.77
N ALA A 223 19.49 2.75 13.43
CA ALA A 223 19.99 3.91 12.69
C ALA A 223 19.17 5.18 12.97
N GLY A 224 17.90 5.04 13.37
CA GLY A 224 17.08 6.17 13.82
C GLY A 224 17.66 6.87 15.05
N ASP A 225 18.11 6.09 16.04
CA ASP A 225 18.75 6.61 17.25
C ASP A 225 20.08 7.30 16.91
N PHE A 226 20.86 6.71 16.00
CA PHE A 226 22.08 7.32 15.47
C PHE A 226 21.83 8.69 14.81
N ILE A 227 20.74 8.84 14.05
CA ILE A 227 20.38 10.13 13.42
C ILE A 227 20.03 11.18 14.47
N ILE A 228 19.33 10.79 15.53
CA ILE A 228 18.99 11.67 16.66
C ILE A 228 20.25 12.11 17.39
N ASP A 229 21.16 11.18 17.67
CA ASP A 229 22.43 11.50 18.34
C ASP A 229 23.35 12.36 17.48
N LEU A 230 23.34 12.16 16.16
CA LEU A 230 24.02 13.04 15.21
C LEU A 230 23.43 14.45 15.23
N ALA A 231 22.10 14.57 15.20
CA ALA A 231 21.42 15.86 15.29
C ALA A 231 21.74 16.58 16.61
N ARG A 232 21.76 15.84 17.74
CA ARG A 232 22.18 16.35 19.06
C ARG A 232 23.62 16.85 19.05
N ALA A 233 24.55 16.08 18.46
CA ALA A 233 25.96 16.48 18.37
C ALA A 233 26.16 17.75 17.53
N LEU A 234 25.39 17.90 16.46
CA LEU A 234 25.48 19.06 15.56
C LEU A 234 24.82 20.31 16.16
N ALA A 235 23.61 20.17 16.73
CA ALA A 235 22.75 21.29 17.05
C ALA A 235 22.50 21.54 18.55
N GLY A 236 22.73 20.53 19.41
CA GLY A 236 22.36 20.58 20.83
C GLY A 236 23.10 21.62 21.67
N ARG A 237 24.26 22.09 21.19
CA ARG A 237 25.07 23.12 21.87
C ARG A 237 24.65 24.57 21.56
N PHE A 238 23.76 24.78 20.60
CA PHE A 238 23.31 26.12 20.23
C PHE A 238 22.12 26.56 21.09
N THR A 239 21.93 27.86 21.24
CA THR A 239 20.75 28.44 21.90
C THR A 239 19.50 28.07 21.08
N GLY A 240 18.52 27.41 21.69
CA GLY A 240 17.41 26.76 20.96
C GLY A 240 17.74 25.38 20.39
N GLY A 241 18.85 24.77 20.83
CA GLY A 241 19.37 23.47 20.38
C GLY A 241 18.32 22.35 20.30
N PRO A 242 17.46 22.14 21.31
CA PRO A 242 16.38 21.16 21.24
C PRO A 242 15.47 21.31 20.01
N GLY A 243 15.10 22.53 19.63
CA GLY A 243 14.27 22.80 18.46
C GLY A 243 14.98 22.48 17.14
N PHE A 244 16.27 22.80 17.03
CA PHE A 244 17.05 22.43 15.85
C PHE A 244 17.26 20.92 15.75
N VAL A 245 17.52 20.25 16.87
CA VAL A 245 17.62 18.79 16.94
C VAL A 245 16.33 18.15 16.44
N ALA A 246 15.17 18.67 16.85
CA ALA A 246 13.87 18.18 16.40
C ALA A 246 13.68 18.31 14.89
N VAL A 247 13.98 19.48 14.32
CA VAL A 247 13.84 19.72 12.87
C VAL A 247 14.82 18.88 12.06
N PHE A 248 16.08 18.78 12.48
CA PHE A 248 17.09 17.98 11.76
C PHE A 248 16.79 16.48 11.84
N ALA A 249 16.45 15.97 13.03
CA ALA A 249 16.10 14.56 13.20
C ALA A 249 14.82 14.22 12.41
N SER A 250 13.78 15.05 12.47
CA SER A 250 12.55 14.83 11.70
C SER A 250 12.77 14.95 10.20
N GLY A 251 13.59 15.89 9.74
CA GLY A 251 13.96 16.02 8.33
C GLY A 251 14.70 14.78 7.82
N LEU A 252 15.73 14.33 8.53
CA LEU A 252 16.54 13.17 8.14
C LEU A 252 15.76 11.85 8.24
N THR A 253 14.97 11.65 9.29
CA THR A 253 14.12 10.46 9.42
C THR A 253 12.97 10.48 8.41
N GLY A 254 12.45 11.67 8.07
CA GLY A 254 11.41 11.85 7.06
C GLY A 254 11.87 11.52 5.64
N THR A 255 13.08 11.94 5.24
CA THR A 255 13.62 11.65 3.90
C THR A 255 13.86 10.16 3.68
N ILE A 256 14.19 9.44 4.75
CA ILE A 256 14.48 8.00 4.70
C ILE A 256 13.19 7.18 4.76
N SER A 257 12.30 7.51 5.68
CA SER A 257 11.08 6.72 5.91
C SER A 257 10.01 6.93 4.84
N GLY A 258 10.03 8.07 4.13
CA GLY A 258 9.06 8.40 3.09
C GLY A 258 7.61 8.52 3.58
N SER A 259 7.38 8.53 4.89
CA SER A 259 6.03 8.55 5.50
C SER A 259 5.92 9.69 6.50
N ALA A 260 5.08 10.67 6.17
CA ALA A 260 4.81 11.82 7.05
C ALA A 260 4.20 11.38 8.40
N VAL A 261 3.28 10.40 8.37
CA VAL A 261 2.64 9.86 9.59
C VAL A 261 3.63 9.08 10.45
N ALA A 262 4.47 8.24 9.85
CA ALA A 262 5.50 7.52 10.61
C ALA A 262 6.54 8.48 11.18
N ASN A 263 6.87 9.55 10.44
CA ASN A 263 7.82 10.56 10.89
C ASN A 263 7.29 11.34 12.10
N THR A 264 6.04 11.83 12.08
CA THR A 264 5.46 12.55 13.22
C THR A 264 5.30 11.66 14.46
N VAL A 265 4.91 10.40 14.30
CA VAL A 265 4.78 9.46 15.43
C VAL A 265 6.15 9.08 16.01
N SER A 266 7.16 8.79 15.18
CA SER A 266 8.48 8.38 15.68
C SER A 266 9.30 9.55 16.22
N THR A 267 9.32 10.69 15.52
CA THR A 267 10.14 11.83 15.93
C THR A 267 9.41 12.77 16.87
N GLY A 268 8.09 12.89 16.78
CA GLY A 268 7.30 13.77 17.65
C GLY A 268 7.39 13.37 19.12
N VAL A 269 7.20 12.08 19.44
CA VAL A 269 7.27 11.57 20.82
C VAL A 269 8.66 11.75 21.42
N ILE A 270 9.71 11.65 20.59
CA ILE A 270 11.11 11.80 21.03
C ILE A 270 11.52 13.28 21.16
N THR A 271 10.92 14.19 20.39
CA THR A 271 11.37 15.59 20.29
C THR A 271 10.52 16.59 21.08
N ILE A 272 9.27 16.28 21.39
CA ILE A 272 8.37 17.13 22.18
C ILE A 272 8.79 17.26 23.68
N PRO A 273 9.45 16.28 24.33
CA PRO A 273 9.94 16.46 25.70
C PRO A 273 11.34 17.09 25.82
N LEU A 274 12.01 17.47 24.71
CA LEU A 274 13.40 17.98 24.69
C LEU A 274 13.54 19.47 24.99
#